data_AF-A0A1F5UMX3-F1
#
_entry.id   AF-A0A1F5UMX3-F1
#
_cell.length_a   1.000
_cell.length_b   1.000
_cell.length_c   1.000
_cell.angle_alpha   90.00
_cell.angle_beta   90.00
_cell.angle_gamma   90.00
#
_symmetry.space_group_name_H-M   'P 1'
#
loop_
_entity.id
_entity.type
_entity.pdbx_description
1 polymer ?
#
loop_
_entity_poly.entity_id
_entity_poly.type
_entity_poly.pdbx_seq_one_letter_code
_entity_poly.pdbx_strand_id
1 'polypeptide(L)'
;MKQFVLLLYFVPLVLAAEQTNPVINEHYMKGIEYYRANEAEKARSEFLKALEIDENNSSSKIMLAAIDREIYIEDPADAFKDVVKELFLKGLVYYRAGDNGKALKEWEKGLSVSPGNNQLKEFCGLINSKINESAASAKEKQERPRKKTIKKEEKDVKTDVKKGKSTLSKSKISVDEKKVSDLYYEGLKLYQQGELKKAIDIWEQVLKMDPDLNKARKNLEKAKKELAQGE
;
A
#
# COMPACT_ATOMS: atom_id res chain seq x y z
N MET A 1 33.89 8.17 6.89
CA MET A 1 33.04 7.57 7.93
C MET A 1 31.69 8.27 7.89
N LYS A 2 30.67 7.62 7.33
CA LYS A 2 29.32 8.18 7.16
C LYS A 2 28.54 7.94 8.45
N GLN A 3 28.09 9.00 9.10
CA GLN A 3 27.13 8.94 10.20
C GLN A 3 25.77 8.49 9.65
N PHE A 4 25.25 7.42 10.23
CA PHE A 4 23.97 6.81 9.91
C PHE A 4 22.83 7.53 10.65
N VAL A 5 21.79 7.85 9.88
CA VAL A 5 20.36 7.77 10.21
C VAL A 5 19.86 8.52 11.44
N LEU A 6 19.23 9.67 11.16
CA LEU A 6 18.32 10.35 12.08
C LEU A 6 17.00 10.59 11.33
N LEU A 7 16.12 9.59 11.34
CA LEU A 7 14.69 9.75 11.03
C LEU A 7 13.87 8.88 12.00
N LEU A 8 13.70 9.42 13.20
CA LEU A 8 12.67 9.05 14.15
C LEU A 8 11.30 9.42 13.56
N TYR A 9 10.60 8.47 12.95
CA TYR A 9 9.17 8.59 12.71
C TYR A 9 8.42 7.75 13.75
N PHE A 10 8.04 8.44 14.83
CA PHE A 10 6.97 8.13 15.78
C PHE A 10 6.34 6.73 15.69
N VAL A 11 7.05 5.77 16.28
CA VAL A 11 6.39 4.84 17.21
C VAL A 11 6.12 5.67 18.46
N PRO A 12 4.89 5.78 18.99
CA PRO A 12 4.62 6.65 20.14
C PRO A 12 5.61 6.34 21.26
N LEU A 13 6.19 7.39 21.83
CA LEU A 13 7.18 7.39 22.92
C LEU A 13 6.75 6.53 24.14
N VAL A 14 5.47 6.16 24.20
CA VAL A 14 4.86 5.28 25.20
C VAL A 14 5.26 3.80 25.05
N LEU A 15 5.58 3.31 23.84
CA LEU A 15 5.89 1.88 23.62
C LEU A 15 7.28 1.46 24.14
N ALA A 16 8.22 2.40 24.31
CA ALA A 16 9.55 2.10 24.83
C ALA A 16 9.56 1.78 26.33
N ALA A 17 8.52 2.19 27.09
CA ALA A 17 8.45 2.00 28.53
C ALA A 17 8.02 0.59 28.96
N GLU A 18 7.46 -0.22 28.04
CA GLU A 18 6.93 -1.56 28.33
C GLU A 18 8.02 -2.64 28.34
N GLN A 19 9.16 -2.40 27.68
CA GLN A 19 10.21 -3.41 27.48
C GLN A 19 11.38 -3.23 28.45
N THR A 20 11.14 -3.52 29.72
CA THR A 20 12.19 -3.53 30.75
C THR A 20 13.06 -4.79 30.71
N ASN A 21 12.60 -5.85 30.04
CA ASN A 21 13.37 -7.07 29.83
C ASN A 21 14.18 -6.99 28.52
N PRO A 22 15.53 -7.04 28.59
CA PRO A 22 16.38 -6.89 27.41
C PRO A 22 16.19 -8.00 26.37
N VAL A 23 15.79 -9.21 26.78
CA VAL A 23 15.58 -10.35 25.87
C VAL A 23 14.28 -10.17 25.05
N ILE A 24 13.22 -9.68 25.69
CA ILE A 24 11.97 -9.32 25.00
C ILE A 24 12.23 -8.23 23.97
N ASN A 25 12.99 -7.19 24.36
CA ASN A 25 13.35 -6.09 23.46
C ASN A 25 14.20 -6.58 22.28
N GLU A 26 15.13 -7.50 22.50
CA GLU A 26 15.93 -8.09 21.42
C GLU A 26 15.06 -8.78 20.37
N HIS A 27 14.17 -9.68 20.80
CA HIS A 27 13.24 -10.37 19.91
C HIS A 27 12.28 -9.39 19.20
N TYR A 28 11.74 -8.43 19.94
CA TYR A 28 10.88 -7.39 19.36
C TYR A 28 11.62 -6.61 18.25
N MET A 29 12.84 -6.13 18.53
CA MET A 29 13.62 -5.36 17.56
C MET A 29 14.00 -6.18 16.32
N LYS A 30 14.40 -7.44 16.49
CA LYS A 30 14.63 -8.37 15.36
C LYS A 30 13.36 -8.59 14.54
N GLY A 31 12.20 -8.72 15.20
CA GLY A 31 10.91 -8.81 14.53
C GLY A 31 10.61 -7.60 13.66
N ILE A 32 10.87 -6.39 14.17
CA ILE A 32 10.73 -5.13 13.42
C ILE A 32 11.68 -5.08 12.22
N GLU A 33 12.93 -5.52 12.37
CA GLU A 33 13.92 -5.57 11.28
C GLU A 33 13.47 -6.50 10.15
N TYR A 34 13.06 -7.73 10.48
CA TYR A 34 12.52 -8.67 9.50
C TYR A 34 11.26 -8.15 8.81
N TYR A 35 10.36 -7.50 9.57
CA TYR A 35 9.14 -6.92 9.01
C TYR A 35 9.47 -5.82 7.97
N ARG A 36 10.43 -4.95 8.28
CA ARG A 36 10.93 -3.93 7.35
C ARG A 36 11.66 -4.52 6.14
N ALA A 37 12.28 -5.69 6.30
CA ALA A 37 12.89 -6.44 5.21
C ALA A 37 11.87 -7.22 4.35
N ASN A 38 10.57 -7.08 4.61
CA ASN A 38 9.49 -7.82 3.94
C ASN A 38 9.53 -9.34 4.23
N GLU A 39 10.19 -9.76 5.31
CA GLU A 39 10.34 -11.14 5.77
C GLU A 39 9.32 -11.45 6.89
N ALA A 40 8.02 -11.35 6.56
CA ALA A 40 6.93 -11.40 7.53
C ALA A 40 6.91 -12.66 8.41
N GLU A 41 7.25 -13.84 7.86
CA GLU A 41 7.32 -15.09 8.63
C GLU A 41 8.42 -15.06 9.70
N LYS A 42 9.60 -14.52 9.37
CA LYS A 42 10.68 -14.37 10.34
C LYS A 42 10.33 -13.33 11.39
N ALA A 43 9.69 -12.23 10.96
CA ALA A 43 9.17 -11.22 11.88
C ALA A 43 8.18 -11.83 12.87
N ARG A 44 7.21 -12.60 12.37
CA ARG A 44 6.21 -13.32 13.16
C ARG A 44 6.87 -14.26 14.18
N SER A 45 7.87 -15.02 13.75
CA SER A 45 8.63 -15.91 14.64
C SER A 45 9.30 -15.16 15.79
N GLU A 46 9.95 -14.01 15.53
CA GLU A 46 10.59 -13.23 16.58
C GLU A 46 9.58 -12.60 17.55
N PHE A 47 8.44 -12.12 17.06
CA PHE A 47 7.38 -11.61 17.95
C PHE A 47 6.76 -12.72 18.82
N LEU A 48 6.65 -13.94 18.31
CA LEU A 48 6.20 -15.08 19.12
C LEU A 48 7.20 -15.43 20.23
N LYS A 49 8.51 -15.38 19.96
CA LYS A 49 9.54 -15.58 21.01
C LYS A 49 9.46 -14.53 22.11
N ALA A 50 9.15 -13.28 21.77
CA ALA A 50 8.90 -12.24 22.77
C ALA A 50 7.66 -12.58 23.65
N LEU A 51 6.61 -13.15 23.06
CA LEU A 51 5.41 -13.60 23.78
C LEU A 51 5.59 -14.90 24.58
N GLU A 52 6.55 -15.75 24.21
CA GLU A 52 6.92 -16.91 25.04
C GLU A 52 7.51 -16.49 26.39
N ILE A 53 8.16 -15.32 26.44
CA ILE A 53 8.75 -14.77 27.67
C ILE A 53 7.72 -13.97 28.47
N ASP A 54 6.94 -13.13 27.78
CA ASP A 54 5.85 -12.36 28.36
C ASP A 54 4.63 -12.43 27.45
N GLU A 55 3.69 -13.29 27.83
CA GLU A 55 2.43 -13.48 27.13
C GLU A 55 1.60 -12.20 27.02
N ASN A 56 1.89 -11.16 27.82
CA ASN A 56 1.18 -9.90 27.86
C ASN A 56 1.91 -8.73 27.20
N ASN A 57 3.04 -8.99 26.51
CA ASN A 57 3.75 -7.95 25.78
C ASN A 57 2.88 -7.33 24.68
N SER A 58 2.29 -6.16 24.96
CA SER A 58 1.33 -5.50 24.07
C SER A 58 1.97 -5.16 22.73
N SER A 59 3.22 -4.72 22.75
CA SER A 59 4.01 -4.37 21.56
C SER A 59 4.09 -5.53 20.55
N SER A 60 4.42 -6.74 21.00
CA SER A 60 4.53 -7.93 20.15
C SER A 60 3.16 -8.43 19.67
N LYS A 61 2.13 -8.37 20.53
CA LYS A 61 0.74 -8.67 20.14
C LYS A 61 0.25 -7.74 19.02
N ILE A 62 0.50 -6.44 19.14
CA ILE A 62 0.12 -5.44 18.13
C ILE A 62 0.81 -5.76 16.79
N MET A 63 2.11 -6.07 16.82
CA MET A 63 2.84 -6.40 15.60
C MET A 63 2.38 -7.70 14.94
N LEU A 64 2.07 -8.74 15.72
CA LEU A 64 1.48 -9.98 15.21
C LEU A 64 0.11 -9.74 14.58
N ALA A 65 -0.77 -9.00 15.26
CA ALA A 65 -2.06 -8.64 14.70
C ALA A 65 -1.94 -7.84 13.38
N ALA A 66 -0.92 -6.97 13.27
CA ALA A 66 -0.63 -6.28 12.02
C ALA A 66 -0.18 -7.24 10.91
N ILE A 67 0.71 -8.20 11.21
CA ILE A 67 1.15 -9.22 10.24
C ILE A 67 -0.02 -10.13 9.82
N ASP A 68 -0.81 -10.60 10.78
CA ASP A 68 -1.93 -11.51 10.51
C ASP A 68 -3.01 -10.80 9.65
N ARG A 69 -3.23 -9.49 9.85
CA ARG A 69 -4.12 -8.67 8.99
C ARG A 69 -3.64 -8.61 7.53
N GLU A 70 -2.33 -8.68 7.30
CA GLU A 70 -1.71 -8.64 5.97
C GLU A 70 -1.78 -9.98 5.22
N ILE A 71 -2.19 -11.06 5.89
CA ILE A 71 -2.47 -12.33 5.23
C ILE A 71 -3.70 -12.15 4.35
N TYR A 72 -3.55 -12.34 3.05
CA TYR A 72 -4.69 -12.25 2.13
C TYR A 72 -5.68 -13.37 2.40
N ILE A 73 -6.94 -12.99 2.66
CA ILE A 73 -8.04 -13.93 2.86
C ILE A 73 -8.83 -13.99 1.54
N GLU A 74 -8.74 -15.13 0.85
CA GLU A 74 -9.42 -15.33 -0.42
C GLU A 74 -10.92 -15.57 -0.22
N ASP A 75 -11.77 -14.85 -0.95
CA ASP A 75 -13.19 -15.17 -1.09
C ASP A 75 -13.38 -16.11 -2.29
N PRO A 76 -13.73 -17.39 -2.08
CA PRO A 76 -13.90 -18.34 -3.18
C PRO A 76 -15.09 -18.00 -4.08
N ALA A 77 -16.05 -17.19 -3.62
CA ALA A 77 -17.18 -16.74 -4.41
C ALA A 77 -16.85 -15.51 -5.29
N ASP A 78 -15.72 -14.84 -5.04
CA ASP A 78 -15.28 -13.72 -5.86
C ASP A 78 -14.74 -14.21 -7.21
N ALA A 79 -15.45 -13.87 -8.28
CA ALA A 79 -15.08 -14.23 -9.65
C ALA A 79 -13.71 -13.66 -10.08
N PHE A 80 -13.20 -12.64 -9.39
CA PHE A 80 -11.91 -12.01 -9.65
C PHE A 80 -10.86 -12.25 -8.55
N LYS A 81 -11.08 -13.24 -7.68
CA LYS A 81 -10.23 -13.53 -6.52
C LYS A 81 -8.72 -13.54 -6.79
N ASP A 82 -8.27 -14.10 -7.93
CA ASP A 82 -6.86 -14.14 -8.31
C ASP A 82 -6.31 -12.75 -8.63
N VAL A 83 -7.08 -11.93 -9.33
CA VAL A 83 -6.72 -10.55 -9.68
C VAL A 83 -6.73 -9.67 -8.43
N VAL A 84 -7.73 -9.85 -7.57
CA VAL A 84 -7.84 -9.14 -6.29
C VAL A 84 -6.66 -9.49 -5.38
N LYS A 85 -6.28 -10.76 -5.29
CA LYS A 85 -5.08 -11.23 -4.57
C LYS A 85 -3.80 -10.59 -5.08
N GLU A 86 -3.60 -10.59 -6.40
CA GLU A 86 -2.44 -9.94 -7.04
C GLU A 86 -2.34 -8.46 -6.65
N LEU A 87 -3.45 -7.72 -6.79
CA LEU A 87 -3.52 -6.29 -6.49
C LEU A 87 -3.34 -6.01 -5.00
N PHE A 88 -3.91 -6.84 -4.13
CA PHE A 88 -3.73 -6.76 -2.69
C PHE A 88 -2.26 -6.89 -2.31
N LEU A 89 -1.59 -7.95 -2.77
CA LEU A 89 -0.19 -8.23 -2.46
C LEU A 89 0.74 -7.14 -3.02
N LYS A 90 0.47 -6.64 -4.22
CA LYS A 90 1.25 -5.54 -4.80
C LYS A 90 1.06 -4.23 -4.02
N GLY A 91 -0.17 -3.91 -3.63
CA GLY A 91 -0.44 -2.76 -2.77
C GLY A 91 0.23 -2.89 -1.40
N LEU A 92 0.27 -4.11 -0.84
CA LEU A 92 0.96 -4.41 0.42
C LEU A 92 2.47 -4.16 0.33
N VAL A 93 3.12 -4.51 -0.78
CA VAL A 93 4.54 -4.17 -1.02
C VAL A 93 4.76 -2.65 -0.94
N TYR A 94 3.91 -1.86 -1.58
CA TYR A 94 4.00 -0.39 -1.52
C TYR A 94 3.69 0.15 -0.13
N TYR A 95 2.69 -0.43 0.56
CA TYR A 95 2.32 -0.03 1.90
C TYR A 95 3.45 -0.25 2.90
N ARG A 96 4.10 -1.42 2.89
CA ARG A 96 5.28 -1.74 3.71
C ARG A 96 6.47 -0.83 3.38
N ALA A 97 6.61 -0.40 2.12
CA ALA A 97 7.59 0.59 1.71
C ALA A 97 7.24 2.05 2.10
N GLY A 98 6.06 2.29 2.67
CA GLY A 98 5.55 3.61 3.04
C GLY A 98 5.01 4.44 1.86
N ASP A 99 4.92 3.87 0.67
CA ASP A 99 4.36 4.53 -0.52
C ASP A 99 2.84 4.35 -0.56
N ASN A 100 2.17 5.03 0.37
CA ASN A 100 0.72 4.97 0.56
C ASN A 100 -0.07 5.32 -0.72
N GLY A 101 0.43 6.23 -1.55
CA GLY A 101 -0.24 6.63 -2.79
C GLY A 101 -0.25 5.49 -3.82
N LYS A 102 0.86 4.77 -3.98
CA LYS A 102 0.88 3.59 -4.85
C LYS A 102 0.09 2.43 -4.26
N ALA A 103 0.13 2.23 -2.94
CA ALA A 103 -0.67 1.21 -2.27
C ALA A 103 -2.17 1.40 -2.53
N LEU A 104 -2.69 2.61 -2.26
CA LEU A 104 -4.08 2.96 -2.56
C LEU A 104 -4.44 2.70 -4.01
N LYS A 105 -3.60 3.11 -4.96
CA LYS A 105 -3.87 2.93 -6.38
C LYS A 105 -4.04 1.46 -6.78
N GLU A 106 -3.22 0.55 -6.27
CA GLU A 106 -3.37 -0.88 -6.57
C GLU A 106 -4.61 -1.46 -5.90
N TRP A 107 -4.91 -1.06 -4.65
CA TRP A 107 -6.11 -1.52 -3.95
C TRP A 107 -7.41 -0.97 -4.53
N GLU A 108 -7.43 0.27 -5.02
CA GLU A 108 -8.55 0.87 -5.75
C GLU A 108 -8.87 0.14 -7.04
N LYS A 109 -7.84 -0.34 -7.77
CA LYS A 109 -8.05 -1.24 -8.91
C LYS A 109 -8.74 -2.53 -8.46
N GLY A 110 -8.34 -3.09 -7.33
CA GLY A 110 -8.98 -4.29 -6.76
C GLY A 110 -10.45 -4.04 -6.42
N LEU A 111 -10.73 -2.90 -5.76
CA LEU A 111 -12.09 -2.49 -5.43
C LEU A 111 -12.94 -2.15 -6.67
N SER A 112 -12.32 -1.74 -7.78
CA SER A 112 -13.05 -1.47 -9.03
C SER A 112 -13.62 -2.73 -9.68
N VAL A 113 -13.00 -3.90 -9.44
CA VAL A 113 -13.45 -5.22 -9.93
C VAL A 113 -14.06 -6.09 -8.83
N SER A 114 -13.87 -5.73 -7.56
CA SER A 114 -14.52 -6.37 -6.42
C SER A 114 -14.91 -5.31 -5.37
N PRO A 115 -16.00 -4.55 -5.61
CA PRO A 115 -16.44 -3.49 -4.69
C PRO A 115 -16.85 -4.02 -3.32
N GLY A 116 -17.09 -5.33 -3.19
CA GLY A 116 -17.45 -6.01 -1.95
C GLY A 116 -16.26 -6.37 -1.05
N ASN A 117 -15.02 -6.35 -1.56
CA ASN A 117 -13.88 -6.88 -0.82
C ASN A 117 -13.58 -6.06 0.46
N ASN A 118 -13.85 -6.66 1.63
CA ASN A 118 -13.71 -5.99 2.93
C ASN A 118 -12.26 -5.73 3.31
N GLN A 119 -11.34 -6.64 2.97
CA GLN A 119 -9.93 -6.48 3.30
C GLN A 119 -9.32 -5.28 2.57
N LEU A 120 -9.58 -5.12 1.27
CA LEU A 120 -9.14 -3.95 0.51
C LEU A 120 -9.72 -2.64 1.08
N LYS A 121 -11.00 -2.63 1.48
CA LYS A 121 -11.63 -1.47 2.12
C LYS A 121 -10.95 -1.11 3.43
N GLU A 122 -10.68 -2.10 4.28
CA GLU A 122 -10.00 -1.91 5.56
C GLU A 122 -8.62 -1.25 5.35
N PHE A 123 -7.81 -1.81 4.45
CA PHE A 123 -6.47 -1.30 4.15
C PHE A 123 -6.48 0.12 3.56
N CYS A 124 -7.43 0.43 2.67
CA CYS A 124 -7.62 1.80 2.19
C CYS A 124 -8.03 2.74 3.33
N GLY A 125 -8.90 2.28 4.24
CA GLY A 125 -9.32 3.02 5.43
C GLY A 125 -8.17 3.36 6.36
N LEU A 126 -7.26 2.41 6.61
CA LEU A 126 -6.06 2.63 7.43
C LEU A 126 -5.18 3.75 6.88
N ILE A 127 -4.94 3.77 5.56
CA ILE A 127 -4.17 4.84 4.93
C ILE A 127 -4.89 6.19 5.05
N ASN A 128 -6.19 6.21 4.74
CA ASN A 128 -6.97 7.45 4.74
C ASN A 128 -7.08 8.07 6.15
N SER A 129 -7.23 7.26 7.21
CA SER A 129 -7.21 7.74 8.60
C SER A 129 -5.88 8.43 8.92
N LYS A 130 -4.76 7.78 8.58
CA LYS A 130 -3.41 8.30 8.83
C LYS A 130 -3.13 9.62 8.08
N ILE A 131 -3.63 9.74 6.85
CA ILE A 131 -3.52 10.99 6.07
C ILE A 131 -4.32 12.12 6.73
N ASN A 132 -5.55 11.83 7.16
CA ASN A 132 -6.42 12.82 7.80
C ASN A 132 -5.86 13.31 9.16
N GLU A 133 -5.33 12.41 9.98
CA GLU A 133 -4.69 12.73 11.27
C GLU A 133 -3.45 13.62 11.08
N SER A 134 -2.63 13.34 10.06
CA SER A 134 -1.47 14.17 9.69
C SER A 134 -1.89 15.57 9.23
N ALA A 135 -2.95 15.66 8.43
CA ALA A 135 -3.49 16.93 7.95
C ALA A 135 -4.10 17.78 9.08
N ALA A 136 -4.81 17.17 10.03
CA ALA A 136 -5.35 17.84 11.21
C ALA A 136 -4.23 18.39 12.11
N SER A 137 -3.20 17.57 12.38
CA SER A 137 -2.03 17.96 13.18
C SER A 137 -1.22 19.11 12.54
N ALA A 138 -1.21 19.18 11.21
CA ALA A 138 -0.55 20.26 10.47
C ALA A 138 -1.34 21.59 10.54
N LYS A 139 -2.67 21.54 10.52
CA LYS A 139 -3.55 22.71 10.66
C LYS A 139 -3.50 23.30 12.07
N GLU A 140 -3.51 22.46 13.10
CA GLU A 140 -3.43 22.91 14.50
C GLU A 140 -2.09 23.62 14.82
N LYS A 141 -0.98 23.19 14.20
CA LYS A 141 0.32 23.89 14.32
C LYS A 141 0.34 25.26 13.63
N GLN A 142 -0.52 25.50 12.64
CA GLN A 142 -0.62 26.79 11.96
C GLN A 142 -1.55 27.79 12.66
N GLU A 143 -2.51 27.33 13.47
CA GLU A 143 -3.52 28.20 14.12
C GLU A 143 -3.14 28.70 15.53
N ARG A 144 -1.95 28.36 16.05
CA ARG A 144 -1.46 29.00 17.29
C ARG A 144 -1.37 30.52 17.09
N PRO A 145 -1.92 31.37 17.99
CA PRO A 145 -2.00 32.80 17.73
C PRO A 145 -0.59 33.40 17.64
N ARG A 146 -0.26 33.97 16.48
CA ARG A 146 0.91 34.86 16.34
C ARG A 146 0.72 36.04 17.29
N LYS A 147 1.40 36.01 18.43
CA LYS A 147 1.55 37.19 19.30
C LYS A 147 2.23 38.27 18.46
N LYS A 148 1.52 39.37 18.20
CA LYS A 148 2.03 40.54 17.46
C LYS A 148 3.26 41.08 18.19
N THR A 149 4.43 41.00 17.55
CA THR A 149 5.57 41.84 17.89
C THR A 149 6.04 42.53 16.62
N ILE A 150 6.03 43.87 16.67
CA ILE A 150 6.40 44.78 15.57
C ILE A 150 7.93 44.99 15.59
N LYS A 151 8.55 44.63 14.45
CA LYS A 151 9.75 45.12 13.73
C LYS A 151 10.98 45.77 14.44
N LYS A 152 12.17 45.37 13.97
CA LYS A 152 13.15 46.12 13.12
C LYS A 152 14.12 45.10 12.47
N GLU A 153 14.20 44.94 11.13
CA GLU A 153 15.17 45.56 10.16
C GLU A 153 16.65 45.41 10.60
N GLU A 154 17.62 44.85 9.86
CA GLU A 154 17.96 44.91 8.42
C GLU A 154 18.84 43.73 7.89
N LYS A 155 18.73 43.53 6.56
CA LYS A 155 19.74 43.25 5.50
C LYS A 155 20.57 41.95 5.39
N ASP A 156 20.34 41.33 4.22
CA ASP A 156 21.27 40.78 3.21
C ASP A 156 22.25 39.66 3.57
N VAL A 157 22.11 38.51 2.87
CA VAL A 157 23.12 38.02 1.91
C VAL A 157 22.52 36.84 1.11
N LYS A 158 22.63 36.96 -0.22
CA LYS A 158 22.40 35.91 -1.22
C LYS A 158 23.43 34.79 -1.06
N THR A 159 23.04 33.53 -1.25
CA THR A 159 23.66 32.61 -2.22
C THR A 159 23.04 31.21 -2.23
N ASP A 160 22.75 30.76 -3.45
CA ASP A 160 22.93 29.42 -4.01
C ASP A 160 22.05 28.23 -3.58
N VAL A 161 21.00 28.09 -4.39
CA VAL A 161 20.34 26.86 -4.80
C VAL A 161 21.35 25.82 -5.26
N LYS A 162 21.42 24.67 -4.56
CA LYS A 162 21.91 23.41 -5.16
C LYS A 162 20.86 22.31 -5.03
N LYS A 163 20.21 22.05 -6.17
CA LYS A 163 19.39 20.88 -6.47
C LYS A 163 20.18 19.60 -6.24
N GLY A 164 19.81 18.82 -5.22
CA GLY A 164 20.19 17.41 -5.09
C GLY A 164 19.16 16.52 -5.80
N LYS A 165 19.45 16.12 -7.05
CA LYS A 165 18.72 15.07 -7.76
C LYS A 165 19.01 13.73 -7.06
N SER A 166 18.00 13.17 -6.40
CA SER A 166 17.98 11.75 -6.03
C SER A 166 17.37 10.97 -7.20
N THR A 167 18.24 10.42 -8.05
CA THR A 167 17.87 9.45 -9.08
C THR A 167 17.72 8.08 -8.43
N LEU A 168 16.56 7.84 -7.82
CA LEU A 168 16.09 6.48 -7.60
C LEU A 168 15.47 6.02 -8.91
N SER A 169 16.11 5.03 -9.54
CA SER A 169 15.79 4.46 -10.83
C SER A 169 14.29 4.16 -10.95
N LYS A 170 13.56 5.08 -11.58
CA LYS A 170 12.22 4.82 -12.09
C LYS A 170 12.39 3.80 -13.19
N SER A 171 12.05 2.55 -12.93
CA SER A 171 11.66 1.64 -14.00
C SER A 171 10.58 2.37 -14.81
N LYS A 172 10.95 2.82 -16.01
CA LYS A 172 10.04 3.41 -16.98
C LYS A 172 9.11 2.29 -17.43
N ILE A 173 8.03 2.08 -16.69
CA ILE A 173 6.83 1.47 -17.27
C ILE A 173 6.51 2.33 -18.48
N SER A 174 6.59 1.75 -19.68
CA SER A 174 6.28 2.46 -20.91
C SER A 174 4.83 2.97 -20.85
N VAL A 175 4.54 4.11 -21.48
CA VAL A 175 3.18 4.66 -21.51
C VAL A 175 2.19 3.63 -22.07
N ASP A 176 2.66 2.78 -22.98
CA ASP A 176 1.90 1.69 -23.57
C ASP A 176 1.58 0.57 -22.57
N GLU A 177 2.54 0.11 -21.76
CA GLU A 177 2.27 -0.87 -20.68
C GLU A 177 1.22 -0.38 -19.68
N LYS A 178 1.31 0.90 -19.28
CA LYS A 178 0.31 1.48 -18.37
C LYS A 178 -1.07 1.50 -19.04
N LYS A 179 -1.15 1.90 -20.31
CA LYS A 179 -2.41 1.96 -21.06
C LYS A 179 -3.03 0.57 -21.25
N VAL A 180 -2.21 -0.43 -21.58
CA VAL A 180 -2.63 -1.85 -21.65
C VAL A 180 -3.21 -2.30 -20.32
N SER A 181 -2.51 -2.00 -19.21
CA SER A 181 -2.99 -2.35 -17.87
C SER A 181 -4.31 -1.66 -17.53
N ASP A 182 -4.46 -0.36 -17.81
CA ASP A 182 -5.67 0.38 -17.45
C ASP A 182 -6.87 -0.13 -18.25
N LEU A 183 -6.72 -0.36 -19.57
CA LEU A 183 -7.75 -0.96 -20.41
C LEU A 183 -8.11 -2.38 -19.96
N TYR A 184 -7.12 -3.19 -19.55
CA TYR A 184 -7.38 -4.53 -19.04
C TYR A 184 -8.34 -4.51 -17.84
N TYR A 185 -8.09 -3.64 -16.84
CA TYR A 185 -8.96 -3.52 -15.66
C TYR A 185 -10.31 -2.89 -16.00
N GLU A 186 -10.38 -1.98 -16.96
CA GLU A 186 -11.66 -1.45 -17.47
C GLU A 186 -12.54 -2.56 -18.06
N GLY A 187 -11.95 -3.48 -18.85
CA GLY A 187 -12.69 -4.63 -19.38
C GLY A 187 -13.20 -5.56 -18.26
N LEU A 188 -12.40 -5.80 -17.21
CA LEU A 188 -12.85 -6.58 -16.04
C LEU A 188 -14.05 -5.91 -15.34
N LYS A 189 -13.99 -4.58 -15.17
CA LYS A 189 -15.07 -3.80 -14.57
C LYS A 189 -16.37 -3.88 -15.40
N LEU A 190 -16.26 -3.67 -16.71
CA LEU A 190 -17.41 -3.77 -17.63
C LEU A 190 -18.02 -5.17 -17.61
N TYR A 191 -17.18 -6.20 -17.58
CA TYR A 191 -17.61 -7.58 -17.47
C TYR A 191 -18.35 -7.83 -16.15
N GLN A 192 -17.84 -7.34 -15.02
CA GLN A 192 -18.53 -7.42 -13.74
C GLN A 192 -19.91 -6.76 -13.75
N GLN A 193 -20.06 -5.67 -14.52
CA GLN A 193 -21.31 -4.95 -14.70
C GLN A 193 -22.29 -5.65 -15.66
N GLY A 194 -21.90 -6.78 -16.25
CA GLY A 194 -22.69 -7.49 -17.26
C GLY A 194 -22.64 -6.85 -18.66
N GLU A 195 -21.81 -5.81 -18.84
CA GLU A 195 -21.66 -5.10 -20.12
C GLU A 195 -20.74 -5.89 -21.08
N LEU A 196 -21.11 -7.14 -21.39
CA LEU A 196 -20.27 -8.11 -22.10
C LEU A 196 -19.74 -7.61 -23.45
N LYS A 197 -20.58 -6.93 -24.25
CA LYS A 197 -20.18 -6.38 -25.55
C LYS A 197 -19.05 -5.35 -25.40
N LYS A 198 -19.16 -4.44 -24.43
CA LYS A 198 -18.12 -3.44 -24.17
C LYS A 198 -16.85 -4.07 -23.60
N ALA A 199 -16.98 -5.07 -22.72
CA ALA A 199 -15.82 -5.80 -22.20
C ALA A 199 -15.03 -6.50 -23.31
N ILE A 200 -15.73 -7.13 -24.26
CA ILE A 200 -15.15 -7.74 -25.47
C ILE A 200 -14.38 -6.70 -26.28
N ASP A 201 -15.00 -5.55 -26.60
CA ASP A 201 -14.37 -4.48 -27.39
C ASP A 201 -13.08 -3.96 -26.73
N ILE A 202 -13.09 -3.81 -25.40
CA ILE A 202 -11.93 -3.37 -24.64
C ILE A 202 -10.82 -4.42 -24.66
N TRP A 203 -11.13 -5.71 -24.45
CA TRP A 203 -10.09 -6.74 -24.48
C TRP A 203 -9.53 -7.00 -25.87
N GLU A 204 -10.30 -6.80 -26.94
CA GLU A 204 -9.76 -6.81 -28.31
C GLU A 204 -8.77 -5.67 -28.54
N GLN A 205 -9.03 -4.47 -27.99
CA GLN A 205 -8.07 -3.37 -28.02
C GLN A 205 -6.80 -3.69 -27.22
N VAL A 206 -6.95 -4.29 -26.03
CA VAL A 206 -5.83 -4.75 -25.22
C VAL A 206 -4.95 -5.73 -26.00
N LEU A 207 -5.55 -6.71 -26.68
CA LEU A 207 -4.80 -7.72 -27.46
C LEU A 207 -4.21 -7.16 -28.76
N LYS A 208 -4.72 -6.05 -29.31
CA LYS A 208 -4.06 -5.33 -30.41
C LYS A 208 -2.77 -4.65 -29.95
N MET A 209 -2.72 -4.22 -28.68
CA MET A 209 -1.55 -3.55 -28.09
C MET A 209 -0.54 -4.55 -27.51
N ASP A 210 -1.04 -5.59 -26.87
CA ASP A 210 -0.26 -6.69 -26.28
C ASP A 210 -0.89 -8.03 -26.67
N PRO A 211 -0.49 -8.59 -27.83
CA PRO A 211 -1.02 -9.86 -28.32
C PRO A 211 -0.77 -11.04 -27.39
N ASP A 212 0.24 -10.96 -26.52
CA ASP A 212 0.69 -12.04 -25.64
C ASP A 212 0.02 -12.02 -24.26
N LEU A 213 -0.89 -11.06 -24.00
CA LEU A 213 -1.59 -10.94 -22.74
C LEU A 213 -2.63 -12.05 -22.54
N ASN A 214 -2.16 -13.22 -22.11
CA ASN A 214 -2.98 -14.43 -21.94
C ASN A 214 -4.22 -14.22 -21.05
N LYS A 215 -4.14 -13.37 -20.04
CA LYS A 215 -5.28 -13.04 -19.16
C LYS A 215 -6.41 -12.32 -19.91
N ALA A 216 -6.08 -11.36 -20.77
CA ALA A 216 -7.06 -10.68 -21.61
C ALA A 216 -7.69 -11.64 -22.63
N ARG A 217 -6.88 -12.52 -23.24
CA ARG A 217 -7.37 -13.55 -24.17
C ARG A 217 -8.38 -14.48 -23.51
N LYS A 218 -8.07 -15.02 -22.32
CA LYS A 218 -8.99 -15.89 -21.58
C LYS A 218 -10.31 -15.20 -21.25
N ASN A 219 -10.25 -13.94 -20.81
CA ASN A 219 -11.46 -13.18 -20.47
C ASN A 219 -12.31 -12.87 -21.71
N LEU A 220 -11.68 -12.53 -22.84
CA LEU A 220 -12.34 -12.33 -24.12
C LEU A 220 -13.10 -13.57 -24.58
N GLU A 221 -12.45 -14.74 -24.58
CA GLU A 221 -13.09 -16.00 -24.94
C GLU A 221 -14.28 -16.32 -24.03
N LYS A 222 -14.12 -16.10 -22.73
CA LYS A 222 -15.19 -16.32 -21.74
C LYS A 222 -16.40 -15.42 -22.03
N ALA A 223 -16.18 -14.11 -22.20
CA ALA A 223 -17.28 -13.18 -22.47
C ALA A 223 -17.96 -13.42 -23.81
N LYS A 224 -17.22 -13.79 -24.86
CA LYS A 224 -17.81 -14.19 -26.15
C LYS A 224 -18.72 -15.40 -26.01
N LYS A 225 -18.28 -16.40 -25.24
CA LYS A 225 -19.08 -17.61 -24.97
C LYS A 225 -20.36 -17.27 -24.19
N GLU A 226 -20.26 -16.47 -23.14
CA GLU A 226 -21.41 -16.06 -22.34
C GLU A 226 -22.41 -15.22 -23.13
N LEU A 227 -21.91 -14.31 -23.98
CA LEU A 227 -22.76 -13.50 -24.86
C LEU A 227 -23.56 -14.37 -25.84
N ALA A 228 -22.91 -15.36 -26.46
CA ALA A 228 -23.57 -16.27 -27.40
C ALA A 228 -24.57 -17.23 -26.74
N GLN A 229 -24.48 -17.45 -25.43
CA GLN A 229 -25.40 -18.29 -24.66
C GLN A 229 -26.60 -17.51 -24.11
N GLY A 230 -26.51 -16.18 -24.08
CA GLY A 230 -27.57 -15.28 -23.61
C GLY A 230 -28.40 -14.64 -24.72
N GLU A 231 -28.06 -14.88 -25.99
CA GLU A 231 -28.85 -14.52 -27.19
C GLU A 231 -29.79 -15.66 -27.60
#